data_AF-A0A945NKP2-F1
#
_entry.id   AF-A0A945NKP2-F1
#
_cell.length_a   1.000
_cell.length_b   1.000
_cell.length_c   1.000
_cell.angle_alpha   90.00
_cell.angle_beta   90.00
_cell.angle_gamma   90.00
#
_symmetry.space_group_name_H-M   'P 1'
#
loop_
_entity.id
_entity.type
_entity.pdbx_description
1 polymer ?
#
loop_
_entity_poly.entity_id
_entity_poly.type
_entity_poly.pdbx_seq_one_letter_code
_entity_poly.pdbx_strand_id
1 'polypeptide(L)'
;METTSGCGENEWPLARTEYTNFYIHSEGSANTVEGDGSPSVDPQCANEVGQDVYRYDPRDPVMSLMRTDSQAAPVDQSPHDYHKDILVYDFSVFDSELEVIGQISLKLWAKTNGPDTDWTAKRPLV
;
A
#
# COMPACT_ATOMS: atom_id res chain seq x y z
N MET A 1 7.56 5.49 -11.60
CA MET A 1 7.81 5.33 -13.05
C MET A 1 9.19 5.90 -13.29
N GLU A 2 10.23 5.08 -13.22
CA GLU A 2 11.62 5.57 -13.29
C GLU A 2 12.28 5.30 -14.66
N THR A 3 11.70 4.43 -15.49
CA THR A 3 12.17 4.18 -16.85
C THR A 3 11.34 4.99 -17.86
N THR A 4 11.84 6.15 -18.28
CA THR A 4 11.24 6.97 -19.35
C THR A 4 11.57 6.41 -20.74
N SER A 5 11.39 5.11 -20.93
CA SER A 5 11.51 4.43 -22.22
C SER A 5 10.12 3.93 -22.60
N GLY A 6 9.57 4.39 -23.72
CA GLY A 6 8.24 3.96 -24.16
C GLY A 6 8.22 2.44 -24.41
N CYS A 7 7.59 1.69 -23.51
CA CYS A 7 7.37 0.26 -23.70
C CYS A 7 6.32 0.06 -24.80
N GLY A 8 6.79 -0.27 -26.01
CA GLY A 8 5.93 -0.74 -27.09
C GLY A 8 5.40 -2.14 -26.75
N GLU A 9 4.29 -2.20 -26.01
CA GLU A 9 3.60 -3.44 -25.68
C GLU A 9 2.41 -3.63 -26.62
N ASN A 10 2.20 -4.86 -27.09
CA ASN A 10 1.18 -5.17 -28.09
C ASN A 10 -0.19 -5.53 -27.48
N GLU A 11 -0.28 -5.67 -26.15
CA GLU A 11 -1.48 -6.13 -25.44
C GLU A 11 -1.53 -5.65 -23.98
N TRP A 12 -2.73 -5.67 -23.40
CA TRP A 12 -2.98 -5.32 -22.00
C TRP A 12 -4.05 -6.26 -21.40
N PRO A 13 -3.79 -6.96 -20.27
CA PRO A 13 -2.52 -7.06 -19.53
C PRO A 13 -1.38 -7.63 -20.38
N LEU A 14 -0.12 -7.42 -19.98
CA LEU A 14 1.04 -7.94 -20.71
C LEU A 14 1.00 -9.49 -20.69
N ALA A 15 1.28 -10.17 -21.80
CA ALA A 15 1.30 -11.65 -21.79
C ALA A 15 2.28 -12.25 -20.77
N ARG A 16 3.35 -11.50 -20.44
CA ARG A 16 4.35 -11.90 -19.45
C ARG A 16 4.01 -11.46 -18.01
N THR A 17 2.80 -10.96 -17.75
CA THR A 17 2.40 -10.59 -16.38
C THR A 17 2.30 -11.84 -15.51
N GLU A 18 3.17 -11.90 -14.51
CA GLU A 18 3.07 -12.86 -13.42
C GLU A 18 2.37 -12.19 -12.22
N TYR A 19 1.16 -12.64 -11.90
CA TYR A 19 0.43 -12.14 -10.73
C TYR A 19 1.03 -12.74 -9.46
N THR A 20 1.77 -11.92 -8.72
CA THR A 20 2.41 -12.30 -7.47
C THR A 20 1.62 -11.76 -6.27
N ASN A 21 1.28 -12.65 -5.34
CA ASN A 21 0.66 -12.25 -4.08
C ASN A 21 1.74 -11.76 -3.11
N PHE A 22 1.51 -10.59 -2.54
CA PHE A 22 2.22 -10.10 -1.36
C PHE A 22 1.25 -10.10 -0.18
N TYR A 23 1.63 -10.80 0.88
CA TYR A 23 0.90 -10.90 2.14
C TYR A 23 1.46 -9.86 3.11
N ILE A 24 0.60 -8.96 3.59
CA ILE A 24 0.96 -7.97 4.61
C ILE A 24 1.01 -8.65 5.99
N HIS A 25 2.02 -8.30 6.80
CA HIS A 25 2.21 -8.86 8.13
C HIS A 25 2.92 -7.87 9.07
N SER A 26 2.77 -8.09 10.38
CA SER A 26 3.27 -7.21 11.46
C SER A 26 3.18 -7.92 12.81
N GLU A 27 3.86 -7.42 13.85
CA GLU A 27 3.63 -7.84 15.24
C GLU A 27 2.49 -7.02 15.91
N GLY A 28 1.64 -6.38 15.10
CA GLY A 28 0.52 -5.54 15.54
C GLY A 28 0.87 -4.06 15.77
N SER A 29 2.00 -3.60 15.23
CA SER A 29 2.49 -2.23 15.38
C SER A 29 2.77 -1.54 14.03
N ALA A 30 1.98 -1.82 12.98
CA ALA A 30 2.18 -1.24 11.66
C ALA A 30 1.77 0.24 11.55
N ASN A 31 1.37 0.90 12.64
CA ASN A 31 0.99 2.32 12.63
C ASN A 31 2.23 3.20 12.35
N THR A 32 2.07 4.19 11.47
CA THR A 32 3.13 5.15 11.06
C THR A 32 4.30 4.51 10.30
N VAL A 33 5.18 5.33 9.73
CA VAL A 33 6.39 4.86 9.03
C VAL A 33 7.43 4.21 9.95
N GLU A 34 7.32 4.40 11.27
CA GLU A 34 8.19 3.77 12.27
C GLU A 34 7.68 2.40 12.73
N GLY A 35 6.56 1.94 12.17
CA GLY A 35 5.94 0.66 12.48
C GLY A 35 6.71 -0.55 11.96
N ASP A 36 6.19 -1.74 12.27
CA ASP A 36 6.81 -3.04 11.94
C ASP A 36 6.13 -3.76 10.75
N GLY A 37 5.21 -3.06 10.07
CA GLY A 37 4.48 -3.62 8.95
C GLY A 37 5.39 -3.89 7.76
N SER A 38 5.33 -5.09 7.23
CA SER A 38 6.06 -5.48 6.01
C SER A 38 5.23 -6.42 5.13
N PRO A 39 5.45 -6.40 3.81
CA PRO A 39 4.90 -7.37 2.88
C PRO A 39 5.88 -8.54 2.62
N SER A 40 5.33 -9.75 2.50
CA SER A 40 6.08 -10.98 2.22
C SER A 40 5.42 -11.79 1.10
N VAL A 41 6.21 -12.55 0.34
CA VAL A 41 5.69 -13.52 -0.63
C VAL A 41 5.37 -14.88 0.01
N ASP A 42 5.73 -15.07 1.28
CA ASP A 42 5.42 -16.29 2.02
C ASP A 42 3.93 -16.34 2.38
N PRO A 43 3.15 -17.31 1.85
CA PRO A 43 1.74 -17.45 2.21
C PRO A 43 1.51 -17.80 3.68
N GLN A 44 2.53 -18.21 4.43
CA GLN A 44 2.40 -18.46 5.86
C GLN A 44 2.12 -17.18 6.65
N CYS A 45 2.61 -16.02 6.19
CA CYS A 45 2.34 -14.72 6.79
C CYS A 45 0.83 -14.39 6.82
N ALA A 46 0.05 -14.93 5.88
CA ALA A 46 -1.41 -14.78 5.88
C ALA A 46 -2.11 -15.48 7.06
N ASN A 47 -1.43 -16.39 7.76
CA ASN A 47 -1.97 -17.13 8.90
C ASN A 47 -1.51 -16.57 10.25
N GLU A 48 -0.79 -15.45 10.24
CA GLU A 48 -0.43 -14.77 11.48
C GLU A 48 -1.69 -14.34 12.24
N VAL A 49 -1.64 -14.48 13.57
CA VAL A 49 -2.77 -14.18 14.46
C VAL A 49 -2.81 -12.69 14.83
N GLY A 50 -1.74 -11.95 14.49
CA GLY A 50 -1.63 -10.51 14.73
C GLY A 50 -2.70 -9.71 13.98
N GLN A 51 -3.10 -8.58 14.55
CA GLN A 51 -3.96 -7.60 13.89
C GLN A 51 -3.40 -6.21 14.15
N ASP A 52 -3.36 -5.38 13.13
CA ASP A 52 -3.09 -3.96 13.27
C ASP A 52 -4.37 -3.19 13.54
N VAL A 53 -4.31 -2.25 14.48
CA VAL A 53 -5.47 -1.49 14.93
C VAL A 53 -5.18 -0.01 14.85
N TYR A 54 -6.14 0.74 14.31
CA TYR A 54 -6.10 2.19 14.33
C TYR A 54 -7.46 2.78 14.68
N ARG A 55 -7.45 4.08 15.01
CA ARG A 55 -8.67 4.84 15.30
C ARG A 55 -8.88 5.88 14.21
N TYR A 56 -9.87 5.65 13.36
CA TYR A 56 -10.37 6.67 12.45
C TYR A 56 -11.28 7.67 13.20
N ASP A 57 -10.98 8.97 13.14
CA ASP A 57 -11.87 10.04 13.60
C ASP A 57 -12.37 10.85 12.40
N PRO A 58 -13.67 10.82 12.06
CA PRO A 58 -14.20 11.61 10.95
C PRO A 58 -14.00 13.13 11.08
N ARG A 59 -13.66 13.63 12.27
CA ARG A 59 -13.34 15.05 12.50
C ARG A 59 -11.87 15.39 12.22
N ASP A 60 -11.03 14.38 12.08
CA ASP A 60 -9.60 14.47 11.78
C ASP A 60 -9.23 13.44 10.71
N PRO A 61 -9.74 13.60 9.46
CA PRO A 61 -9.49 12.63 8.41
C PRO A 61 -8.07 12.77 7.84
N VAL A 62 -7.50 11.66 7.36
CA VAL A 62 -6.31 11.70 6.49
C VAL A 62 -6.64 12.46 5.22
N MET A 63 -5.91 13.55 4.96
CA MET A 63 -6.20 14.47 3.85
C MET A 63 -5.62 13.95 2.53
N SER A 64 -6.36 14.08 1.43
CA SER A 64 -5.80 13.77 0.12
C SER A 64 -4.68 14.77 -0.24
N LEU A 65 -3.45 14.28 -0.40
CA LEU A 65 -2.35 15.07 -0.96
C LEU A 65 -2.41 14.98 -2.49
N MET A 66 -2.71 16.11 -3.12
CA MET A 66 -2.99 16.19 -4.54
C MET A 66 -2.28 17.39 -5.14
N ARG A 67 -1.87 17.27 -6.41
CA ARG A 67 -1.38 18.42 -7.16
C ARG A 67 -2.50 19.05 -7.97
N THR A 68 -2.42 20.37 -8.17
CA THR A 68 -3.41 21.14 -8.93
C THR A 68 -3.58 20.64 -10.37
N ASP A 69 -2.53 20.05 -10.95
CA ASP A 69 -2.52 19.56 -12.33
C ASP A 69 -3.09 18.14 -12.48
N SER A 70 -3.12 17.32 -11.43
CA SER A 70 -3.74 16.00 -11.47
C SER A 70 -3.93 15.38 -10.08
N GLN A 71 -5.10 14.77 -9.87
CA GLN A 71 -5.38 13.93 -8.70
C GLN A 71 -4.51 12.67 -8.66
N ALA A 72 -4.12 12.17 -9.84
CA ALA A 72 -3.34 10.94 -9.99
C ALA A 72 -1.83 11.20 -10.10
N ALA A 73 -1.39 12.46 -9.97
CA ALA A 73 0.03 12.75 -9.99
C ALA A 73 0.72 12.11 -8.78
N PRO A 74 1.96 11.61 -8.93
CA PRO A 74 2.79 11.25 -7.79
C PRO A 74 3.00 12.47 -6.88
N VAL A 75 2.75 12.28 -5.59
CA VAL A 75 2.95 13.30 -4.54
C VAL A 75 3.64 12.62 -3.37
N ASP A 76 4.65 13.29 -2.83
CA ASP A 76 5.30 12.86 -1.59
C ASP A 76 4.25 12.71 -0.48
N GLN A 77 4.27 11.55 0.19
CA GLN A 77 3.36 11.23 1.28
C GLN A 77 3.95 11.48 2.66
N SER A 78 5.21 11.89 2.74
CA SER A 78 5.88 12.21 4.01
C SER A 78 5.13 13.18 4.93
N PRO A 79 4.28 14.12 4.43
CA PRO A 79 3.45 14.93 5.32
C PRO A 79 2.44 14.14 6.17
N HIS A 80 2.24 12.85 5.90
CA HIS A 80 1.37 11.97 6.68
C HIS A 80 2.11 10.99 7.60
N ASP A 81 3.44 10.99 7.61
CA ASP A 81 4.21 9.92 8.28
C ASP A 81 3.91 9.76 9.78
N TYR A 82 3.43 10.83 10.43
CA TYR A 82 3.08 10.84 11.85
C TYR A 82 1.65 10.35 12.15
N HIS A 83 0.82 10.11 11.14
CA HIS A 83 -0.58 9.73 11.33
C HIS A 83 -0.69 8.30 11.87
N LYS A 84 -1.17 8.18 13.11
CA LYS A 84 -1.39 6.88 13.77
C LYS A 84 -2.56 6.11 13.18
N ASP A 85 -3.40 6.77 12.38
CA ASP A 85 -4.49 6.15 11.64
C ASP A 85 -4.09 5.67 10.23
N ILE A 86 -2.79 5.70 9.91
CA ILE A 86 -2.22 5.08 8.72
C ILE A 86 -1.38 3.88 9.15
N LEU A 87 -1.72 2.71 8.59
CA LEU A 87 -0.91 1.50 8.68
C LEU A 87 0.04 1.45 7.49
N VAL A 88 1.34 1.30 7.74
CA VAL A 88 2.39 1.27 6.73
C VAL A 88 2.96 -0.14 6.66
N TYR A 89 3.00 -0.70 5.46
CA TYR A 89 3.66 -1.98 5.18
C TYR A 89 4.70 -1.73 4.10
N ASP A 90 5.97 -1.72 4.51
CA ASP A 90 7.06 -1.34 3.62
C ASP A 90 8.01 -2.52 3.38
N PHE A 91 8.56 -2.56 2.17
CA PHE A 91 9.59 -3.54 1.83
C PHE A 91 10.92 -3.09 2.42
N SER A 92 11.74 -4.05 2.83
CA SER A 92 13.17 -3.78 2.96
C SER A 92 13.73 -3.31 1.61
N VAL A 93 14.79 -2.51 1.65
CA VAL A 93 15.54 -2.10 0.45
C VAL A 93 15.81 -3.32 -0.43
N PHE A 94 15.43 -3.22 -1.70
CA PHE A 94 15.62 -4.30 -2.66
C PHE A 94 17.08 -4.34 -3.15
N ASP A 95 17.61 -5.55 -3.31
CA ASP A 95 18.93 -5.78 -3.93
C ASP A 95 18.90 -5.64 -5.47
N SER A 96 17.71 -5.65 -6.06
CA SER A 96 17.49 -5.54 -7.50
C SER A 96 16.18 -4.82 -7.81
N GLU A 97 16.08 -4.26 -9.03
CA GLU A 97 14.86 -3.59 -9.49
C GLU A 97 13.64 -4.53 -9.48
N LEU A 98 12.51 -4.01 -9.00
CA LEU A 98 11.19 -4.66 -9.07
C LEU A 98 10.28 -3.87 -10.01
N GLU A 99 9.93 -4.47 -11.14
CA GLU A 99 9.00 -3.87 -12.10
C GLU A 99 7.56 -4.27 -11.78
N VAL A 100 6.70 -3.29 -11.56
CA VAL A 100 5.26 -3.49 -11.30
C VAL A 100 4.44 -2.81 -12.38
N ILE A 101 4.02 -3.59 -13.39
CA ILE A 101 3.16 -3.13 -14.49
C ILE A 101 1.91 -4.00 -14.57
N GLY A 102 0.75 -3.38 -14.42
CA GLY A 102 -0.53 -4.04 -14.55
C GLY A 102 -1.56 -3.51 -13.57
N GLN A 103 -2.66 -4.25 -13.46
CA GLN A 103 -3.69 -3.98 -12.47
C GLN A 103 -3.22 -4.44 -11.08
N ILE A 104 -3.47 -3.60 -10.08
CA ILE A 104 -3.20 -3.90 -8.67
C ILE A 104 -4.56 -4.11 -7.98
N SER A 105 -4.65 -5.15 -7.14
CA SER A 105 -5.83 -5.42 -6.33
C SER A 105 -5.43 -5.72 -4.90
N LEU A 106 -6.29 -5.36 -3.94
CA LEU A 106 -6.12 -5.67 -2.53
C LEU A 106 -7.27 -6.58 -2.08
N LYS A 107 -6.91 -7.67 -1.42
CA LYS A 107 -7.85 -8.50 -0.66
C LYS A 107 -7.62 -8.23 0.82
N LEU A 108 -8.51 -7.46 1.43
CA LEU A 108 -8.40 -7.03 2.83
C LEU A 108 -9.36 -7.82 3.71
N TRP A 109 -8.85 -8.37 4.82
CA TRP A 109 -9.67 -8.84 5.93
C TRP A 109 -9.61 -7.79 7.03
N ALA A 110 -10.74 -7.12 7.28
CA ALA A 110 -10.81 -6.04 8.23
C ALA A 110 -12.15 -6.06 8.99
N LYS A 111 -12.15 -5.38 10.13
CA LYS A 111 -13.33 -5.22 10.98
C LYS A 111 -13.36 -3.82 11.55
N THR A 112 -14.55 -3.24 11.62
CA THR A 112 -14.80 -1.99 12.33
C THR A 112 -15.69 -2.24 13.55
N ASN A 113 -15.61 -1.36 14.55
CA ASN A 113 -16.55 -1.30 15.66
C ASN A 113 -17.77 -0.42 15.35
N GLY A 114 -17.76 0.30 14.21
CA GLY A 114 -18.89 1.02 13.66
C GLY A 114 -19.79 0.13 12.80
N PRO A 115 -20.99 0.62 12.45
CA PRO A 115 -21.88 -0.09 11.52
C PRO A 115 -21.40 -0.01 10.07
N ASP A 116 -20.58 0.99 9.72
CA ASP A 116 -20.07 1.26 8.37
C ASP A 116 -18.76 2.06 8.45
N THR A 117 -17.85 1.86 7.49
CA THR A 117 -16.59 2.60 7.37
C THR A 117 -15.93 2.39 6.00
N ASP A 118 -15.08 3.34 5.60
CA ASP A 118 -14.25 3.22 4.41
C ASP A 118 -12.88 2.61 4.73
N TRP A 119 -12.38 1.76 3.84
CA TRP A 119 -11.02 1.24 3.86
C TRP A 119 -10.31 1.71 2.60
N THR A 120 -9.18 2.40 2.77
CA THR A 120 -8.38 2.91 1.66
C THR A 120 -7.02 2.24 1.63
N ALA A 121 -6.49 2.05 0.43
CA ALA A 121 -5.14 1.54 0.22
C ALA A 121 -4.46 2.40 -0.83
N LYS A 122 -3.22 2.79 -0.55
CA LYS A 122 -2.40 3.60 -1.44
C LYS A 122 -1.04 2.96 -1.58
N ARG A 123 -0.53 2.94 -2.81
CA ARG A 123 0.86 2.65 -3.10
C ARG A 123 1.58 3.97 -3.39
N PRO A 124 2.32 4.55 -2.45
CA PRO A 124 3.28 5.59 -2.79
C PRO A 124 4.39 4.95 -3.62
N LEU A 125 4.67 5.51 -4.79
CA LEU A 125 5.94 5.28 -5.46
C LEU A 125 6.85 6.40 -4.98
N VAL A 126 7.95 6.04 -4.34
CA VAL A 126 9.09 6.96 -4.17
C VAL A 126 9.74 7.16 -5.53
#